data_AF-A0A177LL01-F1
#
_entry.id   AF-A0A177LL01-F1
#
_cell.length_a   1.000
_cell.length_b   1.000
_cell.length_c   1.000
_cell.angle_alpha   90.00
_cell.angle_beta   90.00
_cell.angle_gamma   90.00
#
_symmetry.space_group_name_H-M   'P 1'
#
loop_
_entity.id
_entity.type
_entity.pdbx_description
1 polymer ?
#
loop_
_entity_poly.entity_id
_entity_poly.type
_entity_poly.pdbx_seq_one_letter_code
_entity_poly.pdbx_strand_id
1 'polypeptide(L)'
;GFDLDPGNIIYKLFFEENSFCASTSSIIQESPSEFSIVALEDSEVIVYSANIFRKLITEHHDLALFQIAYLEKNWVVKKEPLEINLKSESAKQRYKELHANQKLFNRLKQHQIASYLGITPTQLSRIRRELNF
;
A
#
# COMPACT_ATOMS: atom_id res chain seq x y z
N GLY A 1 -15.71 14.29 0.06
CA GLY A 1 -16.17 13.76 -1.22
C GLY A 1 -14.99 13.71 -2.14
N PHE A 2 -14.55 12.49 -2.48
CA PHE A 2 -13.75 12.24 -3.68
C PHE A 2 -14.65 11.35 -4.52
N ASP A 3 -15.21 11.89 -5.61
CA ASP A 3 -15.89 11.07 -6.60
C ASP A 3 -14.83 10.22 -7.28
N LEU A 4 -14.71 8.98 -6.80
CA LEU A 4 -13.82 7.98 -7.38
C LEU A 4 -14.45 7.54 -8.71
N ASP A 5 -14.06 8.17 -9.81
CA ASP A 5 -14.38 7.67 -11.14
C ASP A 5 -13.72 6.27 -11.29
N PRO A 6 -14.50 5.17 -11.35
CA PRO A 6 -13.96 3.82 -11.32
C PRO A 6 -12.99 3.53 -12.47
N GLY A 7 -13.10 4.28 -13.58
CA GLY A 7 -12.25 4.15 -14.75
C GLY A 7 -10.82 4.66 -14.57
N ASN A 8 -10.52 5.39 -13.49
CA ASN A 8 -9.25 6.11 -13.34
C ASN A 8 -8.56 5.95 -11.97
N ILE A 9 -8.94 4.93 -11.20
CA ILE A 9 -8.34 4.67 -9.89
C ILE A 9 -6.92 4.11 -10.06
N ILE A 10 -5.94 4.83 -9.52
CA ILE A 10 -4.54 4.40 -9.43
C ILE A 10 -4.30 3.76 -8.07
N TYR A 11 -4.09 2.44 -8.05
CA TYR A 11 -3.77 1.71 -6.82
C TYR A 11 -2.28 1.82 -6.52
N LYS A 12 -1.91 2.57 -5.48
CA LYS A 12 -0.49 2.81 -5.13
C LYS A 12 0.12 1.72 -4.26
N LEU A 13 -0.66 1.17 -3.34
CA LEU A 13 -0.19 0.21 -2.34
C LEU A 13 -1.39 -0.62 -1.84
N PHE A 14 -1.13 -1.87 -1.48
CA PHE A 14 -2.10 -2.74 -0.85
C PHE A 14 -1.68 -3.04 0.59
N PHE A 15 -2.66 -3.08 1.49
CA PHE A 15 -2.46 -3.35 2.91
C PHE A 15 -3.17 -4.66 3.28
N GLU A 16 -2.45 -5.53 3.97
CA GLU A 16 -3.02 -6.74 4.60
C GLU A 16 -3.36 -6.47 6.07
N GLU A 17 -3.89 -7.48 6.76
CA GLU A 17 -4.21 -7.41 8.18
C GLU A 17 -2.98 -7.00 9.02
N ASN A 18 -3.21 -6.36 10.17
CA ASN A 18 -2.18 -5.87 11.09
C ASN A 18 -1.24 -4.80 10.48
N SER A 19 -1.69 -4.10 9.45
CA SER A 19 -0.98 -2.97 8.84
C SER A 19 -1.59 -1.65 9.26
N PHE A 20 -0.76 -0.66 9.56
CA PHE A 20 -1.23 0.72 9.67
C PHE A 20 -1.43 1.29 8.27
N CYS A 21 -2.64 1.80 8.01
CA CYS A 21 -3.00 2.43 6.76
C CYS A 21 -3.31 3.92 7.01
N ALA A 22 -2.35 4.78 6.69
CA ALA A 22 -2.50 6.22 6.80
C ALA A 22 -1.48 6.95 5.92
N SER A 23 -1.76 8.22 5.60
CA SER A 23 -0.75 9.12 5.06
C SER A 23 0.13 9.65 6.18
N THR A 24 1.24 8.98 6.47
CA THR A 24 2.21 9.43 7.48
C THR A 24 2.75 10.83 7.17
N SER A 25 2.95 11.17 5.90
CA SER A 25 3.39 12.51 5.49
C SER A 25 2.34 13.57 5.82
N SER A 26 1.07 13.34 5.48
CA SER A 26 -0.03 14.26 5.80
C SER A 26 -0.22 14.41 7.30
N ILE A 27 -0.07 13.33 8.08
CA ILE A 27 -0.08 13.38 9.54
C ILE A 27 1.07 14.26 10.06
N ILE A 28 2.31 14.09 9.56
CA ILE A 28 3.47 14.90 9.95
C ILE A 28 3.31 16.37 9.56
N GLN A 29 2.80 16.65 8.37
CA GLN A 29 2.65 18.00 7.83
C GLN A 29 1.36 18.70 8.28
N GLU A 30 0.50 18.00 9.01
CA GLU A 30 -0.83 18.46 9.40
C GLU A 30 -1.65 18.97 8.20
N SER A 31 -1.56 18.25 7.08
CA SER A 31 -2.20 18.59 5.81
C SER A 31 -3.25 17.55 5.40
N PRO A 32 -4.21 17.91 4.52
CA PRO A 32 -5.10 16.92 3.90
C PRO A 32 -4.31 15.84 3.14
N SER A 33 -4.86 14.63 3.06
CA SER A 33 -4.25 13.56 2.27
C SER A 33 -4.50 13.73 0.78
N GLU A 34 -3.47 13.47 -0.03
CA GLU A 34 -3.55 13.47 -1.50
C GLU A 34 -4.14 12.16 -2.06
N PHE A 35 -4.39 11.17 -1.21
CA PHE A 35 -4.95 9.89 -1.61
C PHE A 35 -6.03 9.42 -0.64
N SER A 36 -6.86 8.51 -1.14
CA SER A 36 -7.87 7.82 -0.33
C SER A 36 -7.43 6.39 -0.02
N ILE A 37 -7.93 5.86 1.10
CA ILE A 37 -7.80 4.46 1.46
C ILE A 37 -9.18 3.84 1.28
N VAL A 38 -9.25 2.73 0.55
CA VAL A 38 -10.50 2.04 0.24
C VAL A 38 -10.38 0.56 0.60
N ALA A 39 -11.41 0.01 1.23
CA ALA A 39 -11.49 -1.42 1.49
C ALA A 39 -11.80 -2.16 0.17
N LEU A 40 -11.00 -3.17 -0.17
CA LEU A 40 -11.18 -3.96 -1.41
C LEU A 40 -12.05 -5.20 -1.19
N GLU A 41 -12.30 -5.54 0.07
CA GLU A 41 -13.10 -6.64 0.57
C GLU A 41 -13.69 -6.25 1.92
N ASP A 42 -14.58 -7.07 2.48
CA ASP A 42 -15.14 -6.84 3.81
C ASP A 42 -14.02 -6.78 4.84
N SER A 43 -14.00 -5.73 5.67
CA SER A 43 -12.84 -5.39 6.51
C SER A 43 -13.26 -4.76 7.81
N GLU A 44 -12.61 -5.17 8.90
CA GLU A 44 -12.70 -4.52 10.19
C GLU A 44 -11.46 -3.64 10.42
N VAL A 45 -11.68 -2.39 10.82
CA VAL A 45 -10.60 -1.42 11.03
C VAL A 45 -10.73 -0.72 12.37
N ILE A 46 -9.60 -0.49 13.02
CA ILE A 46 -9.51 0.35 14.21
C ILE A 46 -9.11 1.76 13.76
N VAL A 47 -9.97 2.73 14.06
CA VAL A 47 -9.73 4.14 13.74
C VAL A 47 -9.42 4.89 15.01
N TYR A 48 -8.34 5.67 14.99
CA TYR A 48 -7.95 6.51 16.11
C TYR A 48 -7.40 7.86 15.62
N SER A 49 -7.44 8.87 16.49
CA SER A 49 -6.89 10.19 16.17
C SER A 49 -5.37 10.16 16.18
N ALA A 50 -4.75 10.59 15.08
CA ALA A 50 -3.30 10.69 14.98
C ALA A 50 -2.70 11.62 16.05
N ASN A 51 -3.40 12.71 16.41
CA ASN A 51 -2.96 13.67 17.42
C ASN A 51 -2.97 13.05 18.82
N ILE A 52 -4.01 12.28 19.14
CA ILE A 52 -4.10 11.56 20.42
C ILE A 52 -2.99 10.50 20.49
N PHE A 53 -2.79 9.72 19.43
CA PHE A 53 -1.76 8.70 19.42
C PHE A 53 -0.35 9.28 19.55
N ARG A 54 -0.07 10.43 18.91
CA ARG A 54 1.21 11.14 19.10
C ARG A 54 1.43 11.58 20.54
N LYS A 55 0.39 12.10 21.20
CA LYS A 55 0.46 12.46 22.62
C LYS A 55 0.79 11.22 23.47
N LEU A 56 0.11 10.10 23.23
CA LEU A 56 0.39 8.84 23.94
C LEU A 56 1.84 8.37 23.74
N ILE A 57 2.38 8.46 22.51
CA ILE A 57 3.79 8.13 22.24
C ILE A 57 4.75 9.00 23.05
N THR A 58 4.43 10.29 23.27
CA THR A 58 5.28 11.17 24.08
C THR A 58 5.19 10.89 25.59
N GLU A 59 4.09 10.30 26.05
CA GLU A 59 3.83 10.01 27.45
C GLU A 59 4.29 8.59 27.85
N HIS A 60 4.36 7.67 26.89
CA HIS A 60 4.61 6.25 27.12
C HIS A 60 5.78 5.73 26.27
N HIS A 61 6.90 5.41 26.92
CA HIS A 61 8.14 5.03 26.24
C HIS A 61 8.03 3.73 25.45
N ASP A 62 7.26 2.75 25.95
CA ASP A 62 6.96 1.50 25.26
C ASP A 62 6.20 1.74 23.94
N LEU A 63 5.24 2.66 23.92
CA LEU A 63 4.56 3.07 22.69
C LEU A 63 5.51 3.76 21.71
N ALA A 64 6.46 4.56 22.20
CA ALA A 64 7.50 5.16 21.37
C ALA A 64 8.39 4.10 20.72
N LEU A 65 8.87 3.12 21.50
CA LEU A 65 9.66 2.00 20.99
C LEU A 65 8.89 1.16 19.98
N PHE A 66 7.61 0.90 20.24
CA PHE A 66 6.72 0.22 19.29
C PHE A 66 6.63 1.00 17.96
N GLN A 67 6.39 2.32 18.03
CA GLN A 67 6.28 3.15 16.84
C GLN A 67 7.60 3.18 16.04
N ILE A 68 8.74 3.28 16.72
CA ILE A 68 10.08 3.26 16.08
C ILE A 68 10.28 1.92 15.36
N ALA A 69 10.11 0.80 16.06
CA ALA A 69 10.28 -0.53 15.48
C ALA A 69 9.31 -0.77 14.30
N TYR A 70 8.08 -0.27 14.41
CA TYR A 70 7.11 -0.35 13.32
C TYR A 70 7.54 0.45 12.09
N LEU A 71 8.01 1.68 12.27
CA LEU A 71 8.49 2.53 11.18
C LEU A 71 9.76 1.96 10.52
N GLU A 72 10.73 1.49 11.30
CA GLU A 72 11.93 0.84 10.74
C GLU A 72 11.56 -0.35 9.86
N LYS A 73 10.72 -1.26 10.38
CA LYS A 73 10.31 -2.45 9.64
C LYS A 73 9.47 -2.13 8.40
N ASN A 74 8.51 -1.20 8.50
CA ASN A 74 7.50 -1.02 7.44
C ASN A 74 7.75 0.19 6.53
N TRP A 75 8.43 1.22 7.00
CA TRP A 75 8.76 2.41 6.21
C TRP A 75 10.18 2.44 5.69
N VAL A 76 11.13 1.77 6.34
CA VAL A 76 12.49 1.63 5.80
C VAL A 76 12.56 0.32 5.02
N VAL A 77 12.56 -0.83 5.72
CA VAL A 77 12.86 -2.14 5.12
C VAL A 77 11.87 -2.52 4.01
N LYS A 78 10.56 -2.29 4.20
CA LYS A 78 9.56 -2.66 3.18
C LYS A 78 9.39 -1.65 2.06
N LYS A 79 9.63 -0.36 2.32
CA LYS A 79 9.30 0.71 1.37
C LYS A 79 10.47 1.09 0.48
N GLU A 80 11.69 1.02 0.99
CA GLU A 80 12.91 1.32 0.24
C GLU A 80 13.04 0.45 -1.03
N PRO A 81 12.82 -0.88 -1.01
CA PRO A 81 12.80 -1.69 -2.24
C PRO A 81 11.72 -1.24 -3.21
N LEU A 82 10.55 -0.83 -2.73
CA LEU A 82 9.47 -0.34 -3.57
C LEU A 82 9.92 0.89 -4.38
N GLU A 83 10.62 1.82 -3.74
CA GLU A 83 11.14 3.05 -4.38
C GLU A 83 12.26 2.76 -5.39
N ILE A 84 13.13 1.79 -5.10
CA ILE A 84 14.17 1.31 -6.01
C ILE A 84 13.52 0.65 -7.23
N ASN A 85 12.60 -0.30 -6.99
CA ASN A 85 11.96 -1.11 -8.00
C ASN A 85 11.06 -0.30 -8.93
N LEU A 86 10.38 0.73 -8.41
CA LEU A 86 9.59 1.67 -9.22
C LEU A 86 10.43 2.36 -10.31
N LYS A 87 11.72 2.60 -10.05
CA LYS A 87 12.62 3.27 -11.00
C LYS A 87 13.39 2.31 -11.92
N SER A 88 13.63 1.08 -11.48
CA SER A 88 14.54 0.15 -12.17
C SER A 88 13.85 -1.07 -12.80
N GLU A 89 12.68 -1.46 -12.32
CA GLU A 89 12.07 -2.72 -12.72
C GLU A 89 11.07 -2.61 -13.88
N SER A 90 11.00 -3.68 -14.66
CA SER A 90 9.92 -3.85 -15.63
C SER A 90 8.60 -4.24 -14.94
N ALA A 91 7.46 -3.96 -15.58
CA ALA A 91 6.16 -4.38 -15.08
C ALA A 91 6.05 -5.92 -14.88
N LYS A 92 6.81 -6.70 -15.66
CA LYS A 92 6.92 -8.16 -15.52
C LYS A 92 7.60 -8.57 -14.21
N GLN A 93 8.62 -7.83 -13.79
CA GLN A 93 9.34 -8.11 -12.55
C GLN A 93 8.46 -7.75 -11.34
N ARG A 94 7.87 -6.55 -11.33
CA ARG A 94 6.89 -6.14 -10.31
C ARG A 94 5.69 -7.09 -10.20
N TYR A 95 5.23 -7.65 -11.34
CA TYR A 95 4.20 -8.69 -11.32
C TYR A 95 4.67 -9.93 -10.56
N LYS A 96 5.89 -10.42 -10.81
CA LYS A 96 6.43 -11.60 -10.10
C LYS A 96 6.57 -11.36 -8.61
N GLU A 97 7.00 -10.16 -8.20
CA GLU A 97 7.09 -9.79 -6.78
C GLU A 97 5.72 -9.80 -6.11
N LEU A 98 4.72 -9.16 -6.73
CA LEU A 98 3.35 -9.18 -6.22
C LEU A 98 2.79 -10.60 -6.16
N HIS A 99 3.06 -11.40 -7.21
CA HIS A 99 2.65 -12.80 -7.28
C HIS A 99 3.37 -13.69 -6.24
N ALA A 100 4.58 -13.35 -5.81
CA ALA A 100 5.27 -14.10 -4.76
C ALA A 100 4.53 -14.02 -3.42
N ASN A 101 3.81 -12.93 -3.15
CA ASN A 101 2.87 -12.84 -2.03
C ASN A 101 1.49 -13.38 -2.42
N GLN A 102 1.36 -14.70 -2.46
CA GLN A 102 0.11 -15.39 -2.86
C GLN A 102 -1.10 -15.01 -2.00
N LYS A 103 -0.89 -14.77 -0.70
CA LYS A 103 -1.97 -14.41 0.24
C LYS A 103 -2.63 -13.10 -0.16
N LEU A 104 -1.83 -12.09 -0.53
CA LEU A 104 -2.33 -10.84 -1.05
C LEU A 104 -2.83 -10.99 -2.50
N PHE A 105 -2.03 -11.60 -3.38
CA PHE A 105 -2.30 -11.69 -4.81
C PHE A 105 -3.68 -12.27 -5.13
N ASN A 106 -4.09 -13.31 -4.41
CA ASN A 106 -5.36 -14.00 -4.63
C ASN A 106 -6.61 -13.18 -4.26
N ARG A 107 -6.44 -12.07 -3.55
CA ARG A 107 -7.53 -11.15 -3.17
C ARG A 107 -7.73 -10.02 -4.19
N LEU A 108 -6.76 -9.83 -5.09
CA LEU A 108 -6.75 -8.69 -6.02
C LEU A 108 -7.42 -9.03 -7.35
N LYS A 109 -8.22 -8.10 -7.84
CA LYS A 109 -8.80 -8.17 -9.19
C LYS A 109 -7.76 -7.76 -10.24
N GLN A 110 -7.85 -8.30 -11.44
CA GLN A 110 -6.88 -8.03 -12.51
C GLN A 110 -6.74 -6.54 -12.86
N HIS A 111 -7.82 -5.75 -12.82
CA HIS A 111 -7.74 -4.31 -13.07
C HIS A 111 -6.97 -3.56 -11.97
N GLN A 112 -7.07 -4.02 -10.71
CA GLN A 112 -6.31 -3.46 -9.58
C GLN A 112 -4.82 -3.76 -9.75
N ILE A 113 -4.49 -4.99 -10.16
CA ILE A 113 -3.12 -5.41 -10.48
C ILE A 113 -2.57 -4.59 -11.65
N ALA A 114 -3.32 -4.44 -12.74
CA ALA A 114 -2.89 -3.67 -13.91
C ALA A 114 -2.60 -2.20 -13.53
N SER A 115 -3.51 -1.58 -12.78
CA SER A 115 -3.37 -0.22 -12.27
C SER A 115 -2.15 -0.07 -11.35
N TYR A 116 -1.95 -0.98 -10.39
CA TYR A 116 -0.79 -1.00 -9.51
C TYR A 116 0.54 -1.13 -10.26
N LEU A 117 0.57 -1.94 -11.32
CA LEU A 117 1.77 -2.13 -12.13
C LEU A 117 2.01 -0.98 -13.13
N GLY A 118 1.07 -0.05 -13.28
CA GLY A 118 1.12 1.06 -14.22
C GLY A 118 0.99 0.62 -15.69
N ILE A 119 0.21 -0.42 -15.96
CA ILE A 119 0.06 -1.00 -17.31
C ILE A 119 -1.41 -1.20 -17.68
N THR A 120 -1.68 -1.34 -18.97
CA THR A 120 -3.02 -1.67 -19.48
C THR A 120 -3.40 -3.13 -19.17
N PRO A 121 -4.71 -3.46 -19.11
CA PRO A 121 -5.16 -4.85 -18.99
C PRO A 121 -4.60 -5.77 -20.09
N THR A 122 -4.46 -5.27 -21.33
CA THR A 122 -3.87 -6.02 -22.44
C THR A 122 -2.41 -6.37 -22.19
N GLN A 123 -1.62 -5.42 -21.67
CA GLN A 123 -0.22 -5.67 -21.30
C GLN A 123 -0.12 -6.67 -20.15
N LEU A 124 -1.01 -6.59 -19.15
CA LEU A 124 -1.07 -7.56 -18.06
C LEU A 124 -1.36 -8.98 -18.58
N SER A 125 -2.36 -9.13 -19.45
CA SER A 125 -2.69 -10.42 -20.09
C SER A 125 -1.50 -11.01 -20.85
N ARG A 126 -0.72 -10.17 -21.54
CA ARG A 126 0.50 -10.62 -22.24
C ARG A 126 1.55 -11.14 -21.25
N ILE A 127 1.80 -10.42 -20.15
CA ILE A 127 2.76 -10.82 -19.11
C ILE A 127 2.37 -12.18 -18.51
N ARG A 128 1.09 -12.37 -18.18
CA ARG A 128 0.59 -13.62 -17.60
C ARG A 128 0.82 -14.81 -18.52
N ARG A 129 0.49 -14.66 -19.80
CA ARG A 129 0.71 -15.69 -20.82
C ARG A 129 2.20 -16.02 -20.98
N GLU A 130 3.08 -15.02 -21.00
CA GLU A 130 4.53 -15.24 -21.10
C GLU A 130 5.13 -15.98 -19.89
N LEU A 131 4.48 -15.85 -18.72
CA LEU A 131 4.91 -16.50 -17.49
C LEU A 131 4.22 -17.85 -17.25
N ASN A 132 3.35 -18.28 -18.16
CA ASN A 132 2.53 -19.48 -18.05
C ASN A 132 1.67 -19.54 -16.76
N PHE A 133 1.15 -18.39 -16.33
CA PHE A 133 0.14 -18.28 -15.28
C PHE A 133 -1.28 -18.34 -15.83
#